data_AF-A0AA43C0W9-F1
#
_entry.id   AF-A0AA43C0W9-F1
#
_cell.length_a   1.000
_cell.length_b   1.000
_cell.length_c   1.000
_cell.angle_alpha   90.00
_cell.angle_beta   90.00
_cell.angle_gamma   90.00
#
_symmetry.space_group_name_H-M   'P 1'
#
loop_
_entity.id
_entity.type
_entity.pdbx_description
1 polymer ?
#
loop_
_entity_poly.entity_id
_entity_poly.type
_entity_poly.pdbx_seq_one_letter_code
_entity_poly.pdbx_strand_id
1 'polypeptide(L)' 'MQSSVSYILAGNVENLTLTGPIYDIINGTGNPLANAITGNSGANVLNGGDGDDTLY' A
#
# COMPACT_ATOMS: atom_id res chain seq x y z
N MET A 1 8.74 2.79 0.56
CA MET A 1 8.55 3.94 -0.37
C MET A 1 7.29 4.70 0.02
N GLN A 2 7.13 5.94 -0.45
CA GLN A 2 5.91 6.73 -0.25
C GLN A 2 5.21 6.99 -1.58
N SER A 3 3.88 6.98 -1.60
CA SER A 3 3.09 7.31 -2.78
C SER A 3 1.89 8.19 -2.41
N SER A 4 1.68 9.26 -3.16
CA SER A 4 0.49 10.13 -3.04
C SER A 4 -0.58 9.81 -4.09
N VAL A 5 -0.46 8.65 -4.75
CA VAL A 5 -1.40 8.11 -5.73
C VAL A 5 -1.49 6.60 -5.57
N SER A 6 -2.56 5.98 -6.08
CA SER A 6 -2.72 4.53 -5.99
C SER A 6 -1.53 3.82 -6.63
N TYR A 7 -1.01 2.80 -5.96
CA TYR A 7 0.27 2.19 -6.35
C TYR A 7 0.26 0.67 -6.20
N ILE A 8 0.98 0.02 -7.11
CA ILE A 8 1.24 -1.42 -7.09
C ILE A 8 2.74 -1.61 -6.89
N LEU A 9 3.14 -2.32 -5.84
CA LEU A 9 4.55 -2.61 -5.56
C LEU A 9 5.17 -3.42 -6.69
N ALA A 10 6.32 -2.95 -7.18
CA ALA A 10 7.18 -3.75 -8.02
C ALA A 10 7.75 -4.93 -7.22
N GLY A 11 8.22 -5.98 -7.90
CA GLY A 11 8.88 -7.11 -7.23
C GLY A 11 10.11 -6.66 -6.44
N ASN A 12 10.34 -7.29 -5.30
CA ASN A 12 11.42 -6.98 -4.35
C ASN A 12 11.31 -5.59 -3.69
N VAL A 13 10.12 -4.99 -3.70
CA VAL A 13 9.82 -3.80 -2.91
C VAL A 13 8.69 -4.17 -1.96
N GLU A 14 8.99 -4.22 -0.67
CA GLU A 14 8.06 -4.77 0.33
C GLU A 14 7.39 -3.70 1.19
N ASN A 15 7.77 -2.42 1.06
CA ASN A 15 7.31 -1.38 1.99
C ASN A 15 6.63 -0.24 1.22
N LEU A 16 5.34 -0.03 1.44
CA LEU A 16 4.56 1.07 0.86
C LEU A 16 3.88 1.89 1.96
N THR A 17 4.02 3.21 1.90
CA THR A 17 3.25 4.14 2.73
C THR A 17 2.47 5.08 1.82
N LEU A 18 1.15 5.04 1.90
CA LEU A 18 0.29 5.94 1.17
C LEU A 18 0.25 7.28 1.91
N THR A 19 0.38 8.37 1.17
CA THR A 19 0.32 9.74 1.69
C THR A 19 -0.78 10.49 0.99
N GLY A 20 -1.22 11.59 1.58
CA GLY A 20 -2.30 12.40 1.04
C GLY A 20 -3.37 12.72 2.08
N PRO A 21 -4.18 13.75 1.81
CA PRO A 21 -5.26 14.16 2.68
C PRO A 21 -6.38 13.09 2.77
N ILE A 22 -7.22 13.21 3.79
CA ILE A 22 -8.33 12.29 4.08
C ILE A 22 -9.34 12.12 2.92
N TYR A 23 -9.47 13.11 2.04
CA TYR A 23 -10.39 13.08 0.91
C TYR A 23 -9.81 12.39 -0.33
N ASP A 24 -8.51 12.06 -0.34
CA ASP A 24 -7.88 11.35 -1.45
C ASP A 24 -7.94 9.84 -1.23
N ILE A 25 -8.76 9.18 -2.05
CA ILE A 25 -8.90 7.72 -2.06
C ILE A 25 -7.70 7.14 -2.82
N ILE A 26 -6.70 6.72 -2.07
CA ILE A 26 -5.44 6.20 -2.58
C ILE A 26 -5.34 4.74 -2.16
N ASN A 27 -5.11 3.82 -3.09
CA ASN A 27 -5.09 2.38 -2.81
C ASN A 27 -3.69 1.80 -2.96
N GLY A 28 -3.40 0.78 -2.17
CA GLY A 28 -2.12 0.06 -2.21
C GLY A 28 -2.33 -1.38 -2.63
N THR A 29 -1.55 -1.86 -3.58
CA THR A 29 -1.46 -3.28 -3.92
C THR A 29 -0.03 -3.76 -3.79
N GLY A 30 0.14 -4.91 -3.15
CA GLY A 30 1.43 -5.56 -2.98
C GLY A 30 1.87 -6.39 -4.19
N ASN A 31 2.92 -7.17 -3.96
CA ASN A 31 3.49 -8.18 -4.82
C ASN A 31 3.44 -9.55 -4.11
N PRO A 32 3.84 -10.68 -4.74
CA PRO A 32 3.70 -12.00 -4.13
C PRO A 32 4.64 -12.33 -2.94
N LEU A 33 5.38 -11.36 -2.41
CA LEU A 33 6.27 -11.52 -1.24
C LEU A 33 5.60 -10.91 -0.01
N ALA A 34 6.19 -11.08 1.18
CA ALA A 34 5.68 -10.43 2.39
C ALA A 34 5.74 -8.90 2.27
N ASN A 35 4.59 -8.21 2.30
CA ASN A 35 4.51 -6.76 2.17
C ASN A 35 4.02 -6.06 3.44
N ALA A 36 4.64 -4.91 3.73
CA ALA A 36 4.21 -3.94 4.73
C ALA A 36 3.60 -2.72 4.02
N ILE A 37 2.27 -2.60 4.07
CA ILE A 37 1.55 -1.49 3.43
C ILE A 37 0.82 -0.68 4.51
N THR A 38 1.08 0.62 4.54
CA THR A 38 0.41 1.57 5.43
C THR A 38 -0.44 2.52 4.60
N GLY A 39 -1.73 2.61 4.90
CA GLY A 39 -2.69 3.55 4.33
C GLY A 39 -2.42 5.00 4.72
N ASN A 40 -3.20 5.92 4.14
CA ASN A 40 -3.26 7.31 4.58
C ASN A 40 -4.50 7.50 5.48
N SER A 41 -4.83 8.75 5.82
CA SER A 41 -6.02 9.03 6.65
C SER A 41 -7.37 8.84 5.94
N GLY A 42 -7.37 8.59 4.63
CA GLY A 42 -8.56 8.43 3.80
C GLY A 42 -9.09 6.99 3.77
N ALA A 43 -10.11 6.76 2.94
CA ALA A 43 -10.70 5.43 2.77
C ALA A 43 -9.85 4.58 1.81
N ASN A 44 -8.76 3.98 2.29
CA ASN A 44 -7.89 3.14 1.47
C ASN A 44 -8.44 1.72 1.31
N VAL A 45 -8.21 1.13 0.14
CA VAL A 45 -8.20 -0.33 -0.07
C VAL A 45 -6.75 -0.77 -0.14
N LEU A 46 -6.36 -1.64 0.79
CA LEU A 46 -5.03 -2.26 0.82
C LEU A 46 -5.18 -3.74 0.46
N ASN A 47 -4.44 -4.18 -0.55
CA ASN A 47 -4.33 -5.58 -0.93
C ASN A 47 -2.87 -6.01 -0.83
N GLY A 48 -2.55 -6.93 0.06
CA GLY A 48 -1.19 -7.44 0.24
C GLY A 48 -0.72 -8.34 -0.92
N GLY A 49 -1.64 -9.05 -1.56
CA GLY A 49 -1.31 -10.07 -2.56
C GLY A 49 -1.16 -11.45 -1.93
N ASP A 50 -0.19 -12.21 -2.43
CA ASP A 50 0.23 -13.48 -1.80
C ASP A 50 1.31 -13.19 -0.75
N GLY A 51 1.49 -14.09 0.21
CA GLY A 51 2.54 -13.98 1.23
C GLY A 51 2.01 -13.58 2.61
N ASP A 52 2.94 -13.40 3.54
CA ASP A 52 2.62 -13.04 4.92
C ASP A 52 2.64 -11.52 5.08
N ASP A 53 1.51 -10.88 4.78
CA ASP A 53 1.40 -9.42 4.71
C ASP A 53 1.06 -8.74 6.04
N THR A 54 1.47 -7.49 6.17
CA THR A 54 1.08 -6.58 7.24
C THR A 54 0.48 -5.31 6.64
N LEU A 55 -0.81 -5.09 6.90
CA LEU A 55 -1.58 -3.96 6.37
C LEU A 55 -2.10 -3.08 7.53
N TYR A 56 -1.84 -1.78 7.47
CA TYR A 56 -2.23 -0.79 8.48
C TYR A 56 -3.03 0.37 7.89
#